data_AF-A0A372QMV3-F1
#
_entry.id   AF-A0A372QMV3-F1
#
_cell.length_a   1.000
_cell.length_b   1.000
_cell.length_c   1.000
_cell.angle_alpha   90.00
_cell.angle_beta   90.00
_cell.angle_gamma   90.00
#
_symmetry.space_group_name_H-M   'P 1'
#
loop_
_entity.id
_entity.type
_entity.pdbx_description
1 polymer ?
#
loop_
_entity_poly.entity_id
_entity_poly.type
_entity_poly.pdbx_seq_one_letter_code
_entity_poly.pdbx_strand_id
1 'polypeptide(L)'
;MTLLNDLNGLQKPDNNYALVLYPEAESYESLKNALTSLISDLSSSDWKFLSICLEIKAANAQHFCPWCDCSKDEINTTTKTISKSMDEIRDNYNQIDGHIKKPLFFMMPLQNWVCDELHIFLRITDRLWELMLSDLRHETTNEEIWKEKILLEMQRLKITFQFWHEKNKRAIQIQNQFNELYLLMQNKQTTGKTFHYKAQTWLNAFLAPSKGHPNRSNFIRGMYQIQDITPYIHVLVNHVAEFIEIHHEFGLTAFSCSAVEKKNHIQVCLYFRNTLKEGDMRIHENLQL
;
A
#
# COMPACT_ATOMS: atom_id res chain seq x y z
N MET A 1 31.20 14.92 18.80
CA MET A 1 31.53 13.61 19.39
C MET A 1 30.78 12.58 18.56
N THR A 2 31.54 11.81 17.79
CA THR A 2 31.13 11.15 16.55
C THR A 2 30.27 9.92 16.83
N LEU A 3 29.13 9.81 16.14
CA LEU A 3 28.20 8.66 16.15
C LEU A 3 28.87 7.28 15.87
N LEU A 4 30.13 7.27 15.42
CA LEU A 4 30.89 6.08 15.02
C LEU A 4 31.47 5.26 16.19
N ASN A 5 31.37 5.74 17.44
CA ASN A 5 31.96 5.04 18.60
C ASN A 5 31.00 4.13 19.36
N ASP A 6 29.72 4.02 18.94
CA ASP A 6 28.73 3.18 19.61
C ASP A 6 28.24 2.04 18.70
N LEU A 7 29.12 1.06 18.47
CA LEU A 7 28.84 -0.17 17.72
C LEU A 7 27.70 -1.01 18.34
N ASN A 8 27.43 -0.86 19.64
CA ASN A 8 26.41 -1.64 20.34
C ASN A 8 25.00 -1.04 20.21
N GLY A 9 24.88 0.25 19.85
CA GLY A 9 23.61 0.95 19.64
C GLY A 9 23.00 0.78 18.24
N LEU A 10 23.79 0.39 17.24
CA LEU A 10 23.41 0.26 15.83
C LEU A 10 22.37 -0.84 15.53
N GLN A 11 22.25 -1.85 16.41
CA GLN A 11 21.35 -2.99 16.19
C GLN A 11 20.01 -2.89 16.95
N LYS A 12 19.74 -1.77 17.64
CA LYS A 12 18.44 -1.56 18.30
C LYS A 12 17.42 -0.99 17.31
N PRO A 13 16.17 -1.49 17.27
CA PRO A 13 15.14 -1.02 16.35
C PRO A 13 14.78 0.47 16.51
N ASP A 14 15.14 1.09 17.63
CA ASP A 14 14.97 2.51 17.88
C ASP A 14 16.04 3.41 17.21
N ASN A 15 17.14 2.84 16.68
CA ASN A 15 18.36 3.57 16.30
C ASN A 15 18.85 3.34 14.85
N ASN A 16 17.96 3.14 13.89
CA ASN A 16 18.36 3.20 12.47
C ASN A 16 18.38 4.65 11.99
N TYR A 17 19.59 5.19 11.77
CA TYR A 17 19.82 6.54 11.26
C TYR A 17 20.31 6.49 9.81
N ALA A 18 19.45 6.93 8.89
CA ALA A 18 19.88 7.54 7.64
C ALA A 18 18.96 8.75 7.41
N LEU A 19 19.45 9.94 7.78
CA LEU A 19 18.79 11.20 7.50
C LEU A 19 19.42 11.80 6.25
N VAL A 20 18.78 11.65 5.10
CA VAL A 20 19.15 12.38 3.89
C VAL A 20 18.31 13.65 3.85
N LEU A 21 18.87 14.76 4.33
CA LEU A 21 18.27 16.08 4.12
C LEU A 21 18.60 16.53 2.70
N TYR A 22 17.56 16.69 1.88
CA TYR A 22 17.67 17.19 0.52
C TYR A 22 17.00 18.57 0.42
N PRO A 23 17.76 19.66 0.54
CA PRO A 23 17.28 20.99 0.25
C PRO A 23 17.57 21.32 -1.23
N GLU A 24 16.52 21.71 -1.96
CA GLU A 24 16.51 22.29 -3.31
C GLU A 24 16.25 21.37 -4.52
N ALA A 25 15.28 21.81 -5.36
CA ALA A 25 14.81 21.30 -6.65
C ALA A 25 15.00 19.80 -6.95
N GLU A 26 13.87 19.09 -7.15
CA GLU A 26 13.79 17.68 -7.61
C GLU A 26 14.53 17.45 -8.95
N SER A 27 15.86 17.42 -8.94
CA SER A 27 16.66 17.07 -10.10
C SER A 27 17.15 15.64 -9.96
N TYR A 28 16.94 14.85 -11.01
CA TYR A 28 17.23 13.40 -11.05
C TYR A 28 18.69 13.08 -10.73
N GLU A 29 19.64 13.91 -11.19
CA GLU A 29 21.07 13.69 -10.94
C GLU A 29 21.42 13.87 -9.45
N SER A 30 20.81 14.85 -8.79
CA SER A 30 21.03 15.08 -7.37
C SER A 30 20.45 13.96 -6.50
N LEU A 31 19.26 13.44 -6.85
CA LEU A 31 18.64 12.30 -6.16
C LEU A 31 19.51 11.04 -6.28
N LYS A 32 19.99 10.76 -7.48
CA LYS A 32 20.90 9.63 -7.75
C LYS A 32 22.19 9.73 -6.93
N ASN A 33 22.83 10.89 -6.94
CA ASN A 33 24.07 11.12 -6.19
C ASN A 33 23.87 10.96 -4.67
N ALA A 34 22.76 11.48 -4.13
CA ALA A 34 22.46 11.41 -2.70
C ALA A 34 22.17 9.98 -2.22
N LEU A 35 21.47 9.19 -3.04
CA LEU A 35 21.02 7.85 -2.68
C LEU A 35 21.99 6.73 -3.06
N THR A 36 23.06 7.03 -3.82
CA THR A 36 24.04 6.01 -4.26
C THR A 36 24.67 5.26 -3.08
N SER A 37 24.88 5.91 -1.93
CA SER A 37 25.44 5.29 -0.73
C SER A 37 24.43 4.47 0.08
N LEU A 38 23.12 4.58 -0.22
CA LEU A 38 22.02 3.95 0.52
C LEU A 38 21.28 2.89 -0.30
N ILE A 39 21.87 2.46 -1.42
CA ILE A 39 21.23 1.53 -2.36
C ILE A 39 20.80 0.22 -1.66
N SER A 40 21.53 -0.27 -0.66
CA SER A 40 21.13 -1.46 0.10
C SER A 40 19.82 -1.30 0.88
N ASP A 41 19.43 -0.07 1.20
CA ASP A 41 18.34 0.25 2.12
C ASP A 41 17.07 0.73 1.36
N LEU A 42 17.14 0.83 0.03
CA LEU A 42 16.06 1.34 -0.85
C LEU A 42 14.99 0.28 -1.19
N SER A 43 14.98 -0.86 -0.52
CA SER A 43 14.24 -2.05 -0.93
C SER A 43 12.70 -1.96 -0.82
N SER A 44 12.17 -0.86 -0.29
CA SER A 44 10.74 -0.61 -0.24
C SER A 44 10.38 0.86 -0.31
N SER A 45 9.31 1.16 -1.04
CA SER A 45 8.79 2.51 -1.09
C SER A 45 7.34 2.61 -1.56
N ASP A 46 6.79 3.81 -1.43
CA ASP A 46 5.53 4.18 -2.04
C ASP A 46 5.63 4.15 -3.58
N TRP A 47 4.47 4.07 -4.24
CA TRP A 47 4.41 3.94 -5.70
C TRP A 47 5.06 5.11 -6.45
N LYS A 48 4.96 6.33 -5.93
CA LYS A 48 5.53 7.51 -6.58
C LYS A 48 7.05 7.40 -6.58
N PHE A 49 7.65 7.04 -5.45
CA PHE A 49 9.09 6.82 -5.38
C PHE A 49 9.55 5.64 -6.24
N LEU A 50 8.82 4.51 -6.22
CA LEU A 50 9.08 3.38 -7.12
C LEU A 50 9.04 3.82 -8.58
N SER A 51 8.05 4.64 -8.97
CA SER A 51 7.91 5.13 -10.34
C SER A 51 9.10 5.99 -10.78
N ILE A 52 9.60 6.84 -9.88
CA ILE A 52 10.77 7.66 -10.13
C ILE A 52 12.03 6.79 -10.27
N CYS A 53 12.26 5.85 -9.35
CA CYS A 53 13.47 5.04 -9.35
C CYS A 53 13.54 4.07 -10.52
N LEU A 54 12.41 3.48 -10.88
CA LEU A 54 12.27 2.51 -11.97
C LEU A 54 11.99 3.18 -13.32
N GLU A 55 11.84 4.51 -13.34
CA GLU A 55 11.51 5.30 -14.53
C GLU A 55 10.31 4.72 -15.29
N ILE A 56 9.28 4.30 -14.53
CA ILE A 56 8.02 3.75 -15.05
C ILE A 56 6.92 4.81 -14.97
N LYS A 57 5.98 4.75 -15.91
CA LYS A 57 4.77 5.57 -15.90
C LYS A 57 3.99 5.39 -14.59
N ALA A 58 3.29 6.45 -14.21
CA ALA A 58 2.50 6.49 -12.98
C ALA A 58 1.41 5.40 -12.94
N ALA A 59 0.90 5.12 -11.74
CA ALA A 59 -0.13 4.12 -11.48
C ALA A 59 -1.39 4.26 -12.38
N ASN A 60 -1.71 5.47 -12.84
CA ASN A 60 -2.85 5.74 -13.70
C ASN A 60 -2.61 5.51 -15.20
N ALA A 61 -1.40 5.11 -15.62
CA ALA A 61 -1.09 4.84 -17.02
C ALA A 61 -1.63 3.49 -17.50
N GLN A 62 -1.70 3.30 -18.82
CA GLN A 62 -2.17 2.03 -19.41
C GLN A 62 -1.30 0.85 -18.99
N HIS A 63 0.02 1.01 -19.04
CA HIS A 63 0.99 0.04 -18.52
C HIS A 63 1.65 0.67 -17.30
N PHE A 64 1.20 0.22 -16.14
CA PHE A 64 1.57 0.80 -14.85
C PHE A 64 2.51 -0.11 -14.06
N CYS A 65 2.49 -1.43 -14.31
CA CYS A 65 3.13 -2.40 -13.43
C CYS A 65 4.64 -2.49 -13.68
N PRO A 66 5.48 -2.29 -12.64
CA PRO A 66 6.92 -2.41 -12.80
C PRO A 66 7.40 -3.85 -12.93
N TRP A 67 6.65 -4.83 -12.40
CA TRP A 67 7.10 -6.23 -12.31
C TRP A 67 6.69 -7.11 -13.48
N CYS A 68 5.59 -6.80 -14.15
CA CYS A 68 5.07 -7.60 -15.25
C CYS A 68 4.57 -6.72 -16.38
N ASP A 69 4.40 -7.33 -17.56
CA ASP A 69 3.63 -6.70 -18.62
C ASP A 69 2.14 -6.85 -18.32
N CYS A 70 1.51 -5.75 -17.93
CA CYS A 70 0.09 -5.66 -17.65
C CYS A 70 -0.44 -4.32 -18.14
N SER A 71 -1.38 -4.38 -19.07
CA SER A 71 -2.21 -3.23 -19.42
C SER A 71 -3.41 -3.10 -18.48
N LYS A 72 -4.09 -1.95 -18.49
CA LYS A 72 -5.36 -1.78 -17.75
C LYS A 72 -6.47 -2.69 -18.27
N ASP A 73 -6.41 -3.10 -19.53
CA ASP A 73 -7.46 -3.93 -20.15
C ASP A 73 -7.46 -5.36 -19.58
N GLU A 74 -6.33 -5.79 -19.03
CA GLU A 74 -6.14 -7.12 -18.42
C GLU A 74 -5.84 -7.04 -16.92
N ILE A 75 -6.17 -5.91 -16.26
CA ILE A 75 -5.81 -5.64 -14.86
C ILE A 75 -6.35 -6.67 -13.86
N ASN A 76 -7.42 -7.38 -14.22
CA ASN A 76 -8.03 -8.46 -13.45
C ASN A 76 -7.32 -9.82 -13.59
N THR A 77 -6.29 -9.92 -14.43
CA THR A 77 -5.53 -11.17 -14.62
C THR A 77 -4.82 -11.55 -13.33
N THR A 78 -4.90 -12.83 -12.93
CA THR A 78 -4.39 -13.34 -11.64
C THR A 78 -3.24 -14.33 -11.78
N THR A 79 -2.67 -14.44 -12.98
CA THR A 79 -1.58 -15.36 -13.33
C THR A 79 -0.31 -14.61 -13.72
N LYS A 80 -0.25 -13.29 -13.47
CA LYS A 80 0.93 -12.49 -13.78
C LYS A 80 1.98 -12.76 -12.72
N THR A 81 3.23 -12.88 -13.15
CA THR A 81 4.38 -13.07 -12.28
C THR A 81 5.40 -11.96 -12.45
N ILE A 82 6.43 -11.88 -11.60
CA ILE A 82 7.56 -10.98 -11.83
C ILE A 82 8.32 -11.48 -13.07
N SER A 83 8.03 -10.90 -14.23
CA SER A 83 8.54 -11.33 -15.53
C SER A 83 9.51 -10.35 -16.17
N LYS A 84 9.46 -9.07 -15.77
CA LYS A 84 10.38 -8.04 -16.26
C LYS A 84 11.77 -8.23 -15.64
N SER A 85 12.81 -8.01 -16.43
CA SER A 85 14.20 -8.03 -15.96
C SER A 85 14.76 -6.62 -15.85
N MET A 86 15.50 -6.34 -14.78
CA MET A 86 16.18 -5.04 -14.61
C MET A 86 17.21 -4.79 -15.74
N ASP A 87 17.95 -5.82 -16.16
CA ASP A 87 18.92 -5.71 -17.24
C ASP A 87 18.25 -5.40 -18.58
N GLU A 88 17.11 -6.03 -18.84
CA GLU A 88 16.35 -5.79 -20.07
C GLU A 88 15.77 -4.38 -20.09
N ILE A 89 15.22 -3.91 -18.96
CA ILE A 89 14.74 -2.53 -18.83
C ILE A 89 15.91 -1.55 -19.01
N ARG A 90 17.06 -1.81 -18.41
CA ARG A 90 18.24 -0.94 -18.52
C ARG A 90 18.64 -0.69 -19.97
N ASP A 91 18.63 -1.74 -20.79
CA ASP A 91 19.19 -1.71 -22.14
C ASP A 91 18.12 -1.39 -23.21
N ASN A 92 16.86 -1.78 -22.98
CA ASN A 92 15.77 -1.70 -23.96
C ASN A 92 14.49 -1.01 -23.44
N TYR A 93 14.57 -0.12 -22.44
CA TYR A 93 13.38 0.54 -21.84
C TYR A 93 12.40 1.14 -22.86
N ASN A 94 12.88 1.61 -24.02
CA ASN A 94 12.06 2.20 -25.07
C ASN A 94 11.19 1.19 -25.83
N GLN A 95 11.47 -0.10 -25.69
CA GLN A 95 10.71 -1.21 -26.26
C GLN A 95 9.82 -1.90 -25.22
N ILE A 96 9.96 -1.56 -23.93
CA ILE A 96 9.21 -2.17 -22.84
C ILE A 96 8.09 -1.23 -22.42
N ASP A 97 6.86 -1.74 -22.51
CA ASP A 97 5.69 -0.97 -22.14
C ASP A 97 5.72 -0.53 -20.67
N GLY A 98 5.36 0.74 -20.50
CA GLY A 98 5.33 1.42 -19.21
C GLY A 98 6.62 2.18 -18.88
N HIS A 99 7.79 1.78 -19.37
CA HIS A 99 9.04 2.46 -19.03
C HIS A 99 9.28 3.70 -19.91
N ILE A 100 9.85 4.74 -19.30
CA ILE A 100 10.09 6.04 -19.93
C ILE A 100 11.58 6.24 -20.18
N LYS A 101 12.42 5.81 -19.23
CA LYS A 101 13.88 5.95 -19.27
C LYS A 101 14.55 4.74 -18.61
N LYS A 102 15.88 4.73 -18.67
CA LYS A 102 16.72 3.81 -17.91
C LYS A 102 16.56 4.06 -16.40
N PRO A 103 16.27 3.02 -15.59
CA PRO A 103 16.12 3.12 -14.13
C PRO A 103 17.31 3.78 -13.44
N LEU A 104 17.06 4.54 -12.38
CA LEU A 104 18.11 5.23 -11.61
C LEU A 104 19.07 4.24 -10.94
N PHE A 105 18.51 3.17 -10.35
CA PHE A 105 19.27 2.12 -9.67
C PHE A 105 19.13 0.78 -10.38
N PHE A 106 19.49 0.76 -11.68
CA PHE A 106 19.49 -0.45 -12.50
C PHE A 106 20.44 -1.56 -12.01
N MET A 107 21.29 -1.28 -11.02
CA MET A 107 22.15 -2.28 -10.38
C MET A 107 21.40 -3.17 -9.38
N MET A 108 20.21 -2.77 -8.93
CA MET A 108 19.37 -3.58 -8.05
C MET A 108 18.42 -4.45 -8.87
N PRO A 109 18.35 -5.77 -8.60
CA PRO A 109 17.35 -6.64 -9.22
C PRO A 109 15.92 -6.15 -8.95
N LEU A 110 15.02 -6.40 -9.90
CA LEU A 110 13.64 -5.95 -9.80
C LEU A 110 12.89 -6.60 -8.63
N GLN A 111 13.30 -7.80 -8.23
CA GLN A 111 12.79 -8.56 -7.09
C GLN A 111 13.08 -7.88 -5.74
N ASN A 112 14.08 -6.99 -5.70
CA ASN A 112 14.45 -6.26 -4.50
C ASN A 112 13.67 -4.95 -4.35
N TRP A 113 12.87 -4.58 -5.36
CA TRP A 113 11.93 -3.47 -5.29
C TRP A 113 10.58 -3.98 -4.80
N VAL A 114 10.43 -4.04 -3.48
CA VAL A 114 9.22 -4.55 -2.83
C VAL A 114 8.20 -3.43 -2.70
N CYS A 115 6.93 -3.75 -2.96
CA CYS A 115 5.84 -2.78 -2.74
C CYS A 115 5.55 -2.66 -1.25
N ASP A 116 5.41 -1.42 -0.76
CA ASP A 116 5.12 -1.17 0.65
C ASP A 116 3.73 -1.69 1.08
N GLU A 117 3.72 -2.55 2.09
CA GLU A 117 2.51 -3.15 2.66
C GLU A 117 1.55 -2.11 3.24
N LEU A 118 2.07 -1.03 3.85
CA LEU A 118 1.24 0.02 4.44
C LEU A 118 0.50 0.78 3.33
N HIS A 119 1.20 1.16 2.26
CA HIS A 119 0.56 1.81 1.12
C HIS A 119 -0.41 0.88 0.37
N ILE A 120 -0.13 -0.42 0.27
CA ILE A 120 -1.11 -1.40 -0.25
C ILE A 120 -2.38 -1.37 0.61
N PHE A 121 -2.23 -1.43 1.94
CA PHE A 121 -3.36 -1.41 2.87
C PHE A 121 -4.19 -0.13 2.74
N LEU A 122 -3.55 1.03 2.82
CA LEU A 122 -4.23 2.33 2.77
C LEU A 122 -4.98 2.52 1.44
N ARG A 123 -4.34 2.24 0.30
CA ARG A 123 -4.92 2.49 -1.01
C ARG A 123 -6.07 1.55 -1.36
N ILE A 124 -5.99 0.29 -0.93
CA ILE A 124 -7.09 -0.65 -1.13
C ILE A 124 -8.22 -0.34 -0.15
N THR A 125 -7.92 0.00 1.10
CA THR A 125 -8.94 0.40 2.08
C THR A 125 -9.69 1.65 1.62
N ASP A 126 -8.99 2.68 1.13
CA ASP A 126 -9.61 3.89 0.58
C ASP A 126 -10.60 3.55 -0.55
N ARG A 127 -10.20 2.66 -1.47
CA ARG A 127 -11.05 2.22 -2.58
C ARG A 127 -12.25 1.41 -2.09
N LEU A 128 -12.05 0.46 -1.19
CA LEU A 128 -13.13 -0.33 -0.59
C LEU A 128 -14.12 0.55 0.17
N TRP A 129 -13.63 1.59 0.84
CA TRP A 129 -14.46 2.56 1.54
C TRP A 129 -15.30 3.38 0.55
N GLU A 130 -14.69 3.89 -0.52
CA GLU A 130 -15.40 4.61 -1.58
C GLU A 130 -16.50 3.76 -2.22
N LEU A 131 -16.18 2.49 -2.54
CA LEU A 131 -17.12 1.53 -3.12
C LEU A 131 -18.27 1.23 -2.16
N MET A 132 -17.97 0.99 -0.89
CA MET A 132 -18.98 0.80 0.15
C MET A 132 -19.89 2.03 0.25
N LEU A 133 -19.34 3.24 0.32
CA LEU A 133 -20.13 4.48 0.32
C LEU A 133 -21.00 4.61 -0.94
N SER A 134 -20.54 4.14 -2.10
CA SER A 134 -21.35 4.10 -3.31
C SER A 134 -22.51 3.12 -3.21
N ASP A 135 -22.25 1.91 -2.72
CA ASP A 135 -23.26 0.88 -2.47
C ASP A 135 -24.37 1.37 -1.53
N LEU A 136 -23.94 2.06 -0.47
CA LEU A 136 -24.79 2.70 0.52
C LEU A 136 -25.77 3.71 -0.10
N ARG A 137 -25.29 4.53 -1.04
CA ARG A 137 -26.14 5.48 -1.79
C ARG A 137 -27.16 4.80 -2.72
N HIS A 138 -26.92 3.56 -3.14
CA HIS A 138 -27.76 2.88 -4.14
C HIS A 138 -28.88 1.99 -3.54
N GLU A 139 -28.77 1.51 -2.30
CA GLU A 139 -29.67 0.46 -1.78
C GLU A 139 -30.84 0.93 -0.87
N THR A 140 -30.83 2.11 -0.21
CA THR A 140 -31.72 2.39 0.96
C THR A 140 -33.02 3.19 0.74
N THR A 141 -34.10 2.73 1.40
CA THR A 141 -35.43 3.37 1.50
C THR A 141 -35.75 3.83 2.94
N ASN A 142 -34.91 3.55 3.95
CA ASN A 142 -35.12 4.08 5.32
C ASN A 142 -33.79 4.23 6.10
N GLU A 143 -33.50 5.46 6.53
CA GLU A 143 -32.16 6.04 6.69
C GLU A 143 -31.67 6.28 8.17
N GLU A 144 -32.29 5.66 9.18
CA GLU A 144 -32.06 6.15 10.56
C GLU A 144 -31.44 5.15 11.55
N ILE A 145 -31.76 3.85 11.49
CA ILE A 145 -31.41 2.90 12.57
C ILE A 145 -29.91 2.55 12.60
N TRP A 146 -29.25 2.45 11.44
CA TRP A 146 -27.82 2.13 11.39
C TRP A 146 -26.96 3.37 11.66
N LYS A 147 -27.43 4.57 11.30
CA LYS A 147 -26.77 5.86 11.60
C LYS A 147 -26.48 6.05 13.09
N GLU A 148 -27.30 5.50 13.94
CA GLU A 148 -27.17 5.74 15.37
C GLU A 148 -26.02 4.92 15.98
N LYS A 149 -25.79 3.68 15.53
CA LYS A 149 -24.80 2.77 16.16
C LYS A 149 -23.34 3.12 15.83
N ILE A 150 -23.00 3.54 14.60
CA ILE A 150 -21.60 3.94 14.30
C ILE A 150 -21.32 5.37 14.81
N LEU A 151 -22.32 6.24 14.99
CA LEU A 151 -22.13 7.51 15.71
C LEU A 151 -21.71 7.23 17.14
N LEU A 152 -22.37 6.28 17.81
CA LEU A 152 -22.04 5.88 19.18
C LEU A 152 -20.64 5.27 19.29
N GLU A 153 -20.24 4.39 18.37
CA GLU A 153 -18.89 3.80 18.38
C GLU A 153 -17.79 4.81 18.03
N MET A 154 -18.01 5.70 17.06
CA MET A 154 -17.03 6.73 16.70
C MET A 154 -16.88 7.77 17.81
N GLN A 155 -17.99 8.10 18.49
CA GLN A 155 -17.97 8.93 19.68
C GLN A 155 -17.22 8.26 20.85
N ARG A 156 -17.37 6.93 21.03
CA ARG A 156 -16.57 6.16 22.01
C ARG A 156 -15.08 6.19 21.69
N LEU A 157 -14.72 6.10 20.40
CA LEU A 157 -13.34 6.21 19.91
C LEU A 157 -12.81 7.65 19.90
N LYS A 158 -13.64 8.63 20.28
CA LYS A 158 -13.35 10.08 20.21
C LYS A 158 -13.00 10.57 18.81
N ILE A 159 -13.56 9.93 17.79
CA ILE A 159 -13.41 10.29 16.39
C ILE A 159 -14.68 11.04 15.98
N THR A 160 -14.54 12.27 15.47
CA THR A 160 -15.69 12.99 14.91
C THR A 160 -16.13 12.33 13.61
N PHE A 161 -17.34 11.74 13.60
CA PHE A 161 -17.87 10.98 12.48
C PHE A 161 -19.36 11.30 12.27
N GLN A 162 -19.81 11.29 11.02
CA GLN A 162 -21.21 11.54 10.64
C GLN A 162 -21.61 10.58 9.51
N PHE A 163 -22.85 10.08 9.53
CA PHE A 163 -23.32 9.11 8.55
C PHE A 163 -23.97 9.69 7.30
N TRP A 164 -23.80 8.93 6.21
CA TRP A 164 -24.74 8.73 5.11
C TRP A 164 -24.99 7.20 4.96
N HIS A 165 -26.18 6.75 4.55
CA HIS A 165 -26.86 5.52 5.04
C HIS A 165 -26.36 4.08 4.73
N GLU A 166 -26.54 3.10 5.65
CA GLU A 166 -26.01 1.70 5.60
C GLU A 166 -26.97 0.60 5.03
N LYS A 167 -26.52 -0.27 4.08
CA LYS A 167 -27.27 -1.47 3.60
C LYS A 167 -26.47 -2.70 3.09
N ASN A 168 -25.14 -2.69 2.89
CA ASN A 168 -24.50 -3.73 2.05
C ASN A 168 -23.64 -4.79 2.79
N LYS A 169 -24.28 -5.86 3.32
CA LYS A 169 -23.59 -6.98 4.05
C LYS A 169 -22.44 -7.62 3.26
N ARG A 170 -22.50 -7.63 1.94
CA ARG A 170 -21.46 -8.24 1.10
C ARG A 170 -20.22 -7.36 0.98
N ALA A 171 -20.38 -6.03 1.02
CA ALA A 171 -19.25 -5.10 1.05
C ALA A 171 -18.39 -5.29 2.32
N ILE A 172 -19.04 -5.45 3.47
CA ILE A 172 -18.37 -5.76 4.75
C ILE A 172 -17.58 -7.08 4.65
N GLN A 173 -18.14 -8.10 3.99
CA GLN A 173 -17.45 -9.38 3.78
C GLN A 173 -16.17 -9.20 2.94
N ILE A 174 -16.22 -8.41 1.87
CA ILE A 174 -15.03 -8.10 1.05
C ILE A 174 -13.97 -7.37 1.87
N GLN A 175 -14.36 -6.42 2.73
CA GLN A 175 -13.44 -5.72 3.63
C GLN A 175 -12.81 -6.67 4.65
N ASN A 176 -13.59 -7.56 5.26
CA ASN A 176 -13.07 -8.54 6.22
C ASN A 176 -12.10 -9.53 5.57
N GLN A 177 -12.40 -10.00 4.36
CA GLN A 177 -11.49 -10.87 3.60
C GLN A 177 -10.21 -10.13 3.20
N PHE A 178 -10.29 -8.84 2.85
CA PHE A 178 -9.11 -8.03 2.60
C PHE A 178 -8.25 -7.86 3.86
N ASN A 179 -8.89 -7.61 5.01
CA ASN A 179 -8.18 -7.54 6.30
C ASN A 179 -7.45 -8.86 6.64
N GLU A 180 -8.05 -10.01 6.32
CA GLU A 180 -7.37 -11.31 6.46
C GLU A 180 -6.11 -11.39 5.59
N LEU A 181 -6.16 -10.92 4.34
CA LEU A 181 -4.96 -10.86 3.48
C LEU A 181 -3.88 -9.96 4.10
N TYR A 182 -4.26 -8.80 4.62
CA TYR A 182 -3.30 -7.90 5.27
C TYR A 182 -2.61 -8.57 6.46
N LEU A 183 -3.37 -9.25 7.32
CA LEU A 183 -2.80 -10.01 8.45
C LEU A 183 -1.86 -11.14 7.99
N LEU A 184 -2.15 -11.76 6.85
CA LEU A 184 -1.29 -12.79 6.27
C LEU A 184 0.03 -12.22 5.74
N MET A 185 0.05 -11.01 5.17
CA MET A 185 1.30 -10.34 4.77
C MET A 185 2.22 -10.13 5.97
N GLN A 186 1.65 -9.87 7.14
CA GLN A 186 2.41 -9.62 8.37
C GLN A 186 2.92 -10.88 9.06
N ASN A 187 2.38 -12.05 8.69
CA ASN A 187 2.70 -13.31 9.34
C ASN A 187 3.87 -14.02 8.64
N LYS A 188 4.99 -14.18 9.35
CA LYS A 188 6.19 -14.87 8.87
C LYS A 188 5.99 -16.35 8.48
N GLN A 189 4.91 -16.98 8.92
CA GLN A 189 4.58 -18.37 8.57
C GLN A 189 3.74 -18.48 7.30
N THR A 190 3.26 -17.36 6.75
CA THR A 190 2.49 -17.37 5.52
C THR A 190 3.38 -17.79 4.36
N THR A 191 2.93 -18.77 3.59
CA THR A 191 3.54 -19.13 2.31
C THR A 191 2.89 -18.36 1.18
N GLY A 192 3.65 -18.03 0.13
CA GLY A 192 3.15 -17.37 -1.06
C GLY A 192 2.04 -18.19 -1.73
N LYS A 193 2.14 -19.52 -1.73
CA LYS A 193 1.06 -20.40 -2.22
C LYS A 193 -0.27 -20.18 -1.47
N THR A 194 -0.23 -20.11 -0.14
CA THR A 194 -1.43 -19.89 0.69
C THR A 194 -1.99 -18.49 0.46
N PHE A 195 -1.09 -17.51 0.40
CA PHE A 195 -1.46 -16.12 0.15
C PHE A 195 -2.13 -15.95 -1.21
N HIS A 196 -1.51 -16.46 -2.27
CA HIS A 196 -2.02 -16.38 -3.64
C HIS A 196 -3.42 -16.96 -3.78
N TYR A 197 -3.65 -18.15 -3.21
CA TYR A 197 -4.98 -18.78 -3.22
C TYR A 197 -6.04 -17.90 -2.56
N LYS A 198 -5.73 -17.31 -1.40
CA LYS A 198 -6.67 -16.43 -0.68
C LYS A 198 -6.88 -15.10 -1.43
N ALA A 199 -5.83 -14.53 -2.01
CA ALA A 199 -5.91 -13.29 -2.77
C ALA A 199 -6.76 -13.45 -4.03
N GLN A 200 -6.61 -14.57 -4.76
CA GLN A 200 -7.46 -14.92 -5.89
C GLN A 200 -8.91 -15.15 -5.47
N THR A 201 -9.13 -15.86 -4.37
CA THR A 201 -10.49 -16.08 -3.83
C THR A 201 -11.17 -14.76 -3.47
N TRP A 202 -10.42 -13.84 -2.87
CA TRP A 202 -10.91 -12.50 -2.56
C TRP A 202 -11.22 -11.70 -3.82
N LEU A 203 -10.35 -11.68 -4.84
CA LEU A 203 -10.63 -10.98 -6.09
C LEU A 203 -11.84 -11.56 -6.83
N ASN A 204 -12.02 -12.88 -6.82
CA ASN A 204 -13.20 -13.53 -7.38
C ASN A 204 -14.48 -13.14 -6.65
N ALA A 205 -14.43 -12.99 -5.33
CA ALA A 205 -15.55 -12.47 -4.55
C ALA A 205 -15.80 -10.98 -4.86
N PHE A 206 -14.74 -10.18 -4.98
CA PHE A 206 -14.79 -8.76 -5.34
C PHE A 206 -15.44 -8.54 -6.71
N LEU A 207 -15.15 -9.39 -7.70
CA LEU A 207 -15.69 -9.33 -9.06
C LEU A 207 -16.91 -10.23 -9.28
N ALA A 208 -17.54 -10.73 -8.21
CA ALA A 208 -18.61 -11.71 -8.34
C ALA A 208 -19.74 -11.17 -9.26
N PRO A 209 -20.09 -11.86 -10.36
CA PRO A 209 -21.04 -11.34 -11.32
C PRO A 209 -22.47 -11.37 -10.78
N SER A 210 -23.33 -10.56 -11.38
CA SER A 210 -24.76 -10.62 -11.09
C SER A 210 -25.32 -11.98 -11.54
N LYS A 211 -26.27 -12.53 -10.77
CA LYS A 211 -26.98 -13.77 -11.08
C LYS A 211 -28.46 -13.47 -11.31
N GLY A 212 -29.03 -14.06 -12.36
CA GLY A 212 -30.43 -13.84 -12.74
C GLY A 212 -30.64 -12.57 -13.58
N HIS A 213 -31.89 -12.29 -13.93
CA HIS A 213 -32.25 -11.15 -14.78
C HIS A 213 -32.65 -9.96 -13.89
N PRO A 214 -32.19 -8.71 -14.13
CA PRO A 214 -32.38 -7.55 -13.26
C PRO A 214 -33.82 -7.24 -12.80
N ASN A 215 -34.81 -7.73 -13.55
CA ASN A 215 -36.24 -7.50 -13.31
C ASN A 215 -36.97 -8.73 -12.74
N ARG A 216 -36.25 -9.73 -12.23
CA ARG A 216 -36.83 -10.93 -11.58
C ARG A 216 -36.53 -10.92 -10.09
N SER A 217 -37.45 -11.47 -9.30
CA SER A 217 -37.33 -11.55 -7.83
C SER A 217 -36.13 -12.37 -7.33
N ASN A 218 -35.54 -13.21 -8.18
CA ASN A 218 -34.34 -13.98 -7.90
C ASN A 218 -33.04 -13.30 -8.37
N PHE A 219 -33.08 -12.03 -8.80
CA PHE A 219 -31.89 -11.28 -9.17
C PHE A 219 -30.99 -11.07 -7.96
N ILE A 220 -29.74 -11.44 -8.13
CA ILE A 220 -28.67 -11.16 -7.18
C ILE A 220 -27.68 -10.24 -7.88
N ARG A 221 -27.62 -8.98 -7.45
CA ARG A 221 -26.60 -8.05 -7.95
C ARG A 221 -25.20 -8.60 -7.65
N GLY A 222 -24.31 -8.47 -8.63
CA GLY A 222 -22.89 -8.73 -8.47
C GLY A 222 -22.24 -7.72 -7.54
N MET A 223 -20.95 -7.90 -7.27
CA MET A 223 -20.16 -7.02 -6.42
C MET A 223 -19.63 -5.83 -7.23
N TYR A 224 -18.32 -5.74 -7.42
CA TYR A 224 -17.65 -4.65 -8.09
C TYR A 224 -17.25 -5.02 -9.52
N GLN A 225 -16.91 -4.02 -10.32
CA GLN A 225 -16.54 -4.18 -11.72
C GLN A 225 -15.02 -4.18 -11.91
N ILE A 226 -14.57 -4.62 -13.08
CA ILE A 226 -13.13 -4.63 -13.44
C ILE A 226 -12.52 -3.23 -13.35
N GLN A 227 -13.29 -2.19 -13.70
CA GLN A 227 -12.85 -0.79 -13.62
C GLN A 227 -12.57 -0.30 -12.18
N ASP A 228 -13.08 -1.01 -11.17
CA ASP A 228 -12.87 -0.70 -9.75
C ASP A 228 -11.54 -1.28 -9.23
N ILE A 229 -10.86 -2.11 -10.04
CA ILE A 229 -9.55 -2.67 -9.73
C ILE A 229 -8.49 -1.57 -9.84
N THR A 230 -7.73 -1.38 -8.77
CA THR A 230 -6.60 -0.46 -8.75
C THR A 230 -5.28 -1.18 -9.05
N PRO A 231 -4.24 -0.44 -9.45
CA PRO A 231 -2.87 -0.97 -9.52
C PRO A 231 -2.42 -1.71 -8.26
N TYR A 232 -2.82 -1.24 -7.08
CA TYR A 232 -2.50 -1.91 -5.81
C TYR A 232 -3.22 -3.24 -5.64
N ILE A 233 -4.48 -3.35 -6.11
CA ILE A 233 -5.19 -4.64 -6.14
C ILE A 233 -4.49 -5.62 -7.09
N HIS A 234 -4.04 -5.15 -8.25
CA HIS A 234 -3.24 -5.98 -9.16
C HIS A 234 -1.96 -6.49 -8.50
N VAL A 235 -1.24 -5.63 -7.78
CA VAL A 235 -0.02 -6.00 -7.04
C VAL A 235 -0.30 -6.99 -5.92
N LEU A 236 -1.36 -6.76 -5.14
CA LEU A 236 -1.77 -7.65 -4.06
C LEU A 236 -1.99 -9.07 -4.57
N VAL A 237 -2.69 -9.22 -5.71
CA VAL A 237 -3.12 -10.54 -6.20
C VAL A 237 -2.00 -11.28 -6.95
N ASN A 238 -1.16 -10.55 -7.69
CA ASN A 238 -0.15 -11.15 -8.55
C ASN A 238 1.25 -11.21 -7.92
N HIS A 239 1.71 -10.15 -7.24
CA HIS A 239 3.13 -10.00 -6.91
C HIS A 239 3.45 -10.22 -5.43
N VAL A 240 2.52 -9.94 -4.51
CA VAL A 240 2.76 -10.11 -3.06
C VAL A 240 3.11 -11.55 -2.70
N ALA A 241 2.48 -12.55 -3.33
CA ALA A 241 2.80 -13.95 -3.09
C ALA A 241 4.26 -14.29 -3.46
N GLU A 242 4.78 -13.78 -4.58
CA GLU A 242 6.17 -13.97 -4.96
C GLU A 242 7.12 -13.26 -4.02
N PHE A 243 6.79 -12.04 -3.57
CA PHE A 243 7.61 -11.34 -2.59
C PHE A 243 7.67 -12.06 -1.24
N ILE A 244 6.58 -12.71 -0.81
CA ILE A 244 6.59 -13.55 0.40
C ILE A 244 7.58 -14.70 0.24
N GLU A 245 7.64 -15.35 -0.93
CA GLU A 245 8.57 -16.46 -1.17
C GLU A 245 10.03 -15.97 -1.31
N ILE A 246 10.26 -14.92 -2.08
CA ILE A 246 11.60 -14.34 -2.30
C ILE A 246 12.20 -13.83 -0.99
N HIS A 247 11.40 -13.15 -0.17
CA HIS A 247 11.85 -12.50 1.06
C HIS A 247 11.41 -13.23 2.33
N HIS A 248 11.11 -14.53 2.23
CA HIS A 248 10.57 -15.34 3.33
C HIS A 248 11.39 -15.25 4.63
N GLU A 249 12.73 -15.22 4.52
CA GLU A 249 13.64 -15.11 5.67
C GLU A 249 13.38 -13.85 6.51
N PHE A 250 13.14 -12.72 5.85
CA PHE A 250 12.93 -11.43 6.50
C PHE A 250 11.46 -11.22 6.89
N GLY A 251 10.55 -11.69 6.02
CA GLY A 251 9.12 -11.36 6.05
C GLY A 251 8.86 -9.98 5.43
N LEU A 252 7.65 -9.79 4.87
CA LEU A 252 7.29 -8.54 4.18
C LEU A 252 7.30 -7.30 5.09
N THR A 253 7.05 -7.45 6.38
CA THR A 253 7.06 -6.34 7.34
C THR A 253 8.42 -5.68 7.49
N ALA A 254 9.51 -6.39 7.17
CA ALA A 254 10.85 -5.80 7.13
C ALA A 254 10.98 -4.71 6.06
N PHE A 255 10.12 -4.74 5.04
CA PHE A 255 10.02 -3.79 3.95
C PHE A 255 8.92 -2.73 4.22
N SER A 256 8.37 -2.64 5.42
CA SER A 256 7.31 -1.67 5.73
C SER A 256 7.84 -0.24 5.85
N CYS A 257 7.23 0.72 5.16
CA CYS A 257 7.57 2.15 5.30
C CYS A 257 6.96 2.78 6.56
N SER A 258 6.19 2.04 7.36
CA SER A 258 5.50 2.54 8.58
C SER A 258 6.44 3.25 9.56
N ALA A 259 7.66 2.75 9.74
CA ALA A 259 8.64 3.35 10.64
C ALA A 259 9.13 4.71 10.13
N VAL A 260 9.31 4.84 8.81
CA VAL A 260 9.71 6.09 8.16
C VAL A 260 8.60 7.12 8.27
N GLU A 261 7.34 6.74 8.02
CA GLU A 261 6.19 7.64 8.17
C GLU A 261 6.02 8.15 9.61
N LYS A 262 6.17 7.26 10.60
CA LYS A 262 6.14 7.66 12.02
C LYS A 262 7.26 8.65 12.36
N LYS A 263 8.47 8.43 11.86
CA LYS A 263 9.60 9.34 12.06
C LYS A 263 9.37 10.69 11.39
N ASN A 264 8.86 10.70 10.15
CA ASN A 264 8.49 11.93 9.43
C ASN A 264 7.46 12.72 10.23
N HIS A 265 6.40 12.06 10.74
CA HIS A 265 5.41 12.70 11.61
C HIS A 265 6.04 13.30 12.88
N ILE A 266 6.89 12.55 13.58
CA ILE A 266 7.59 13.04 14.78
C ILE A 266 8.48 14.25 14.44
N GLN A 267 9.23 14.19 13.34
CA GLN A 267 10.12 15.28 12.91
C GLN A 267 9.33 16.53 12.55
N VAL A 268 8.21 16.39 11.81
CA VAL A 268 7.28 17.48 11.52
C VAL A 268 6.74 18.07 12.82
N CYS A 269 6.26 17.25 13.75
CA CYS A 269 5.81 17.71 15.06
C CYS A 269 6.89 18.46 15.84
N LEU A 270 8.14 17.95 15.86
CA LEU A 270 9.27 18.60 16.55
C LEU A 270 9.68 19.91 15.89
N TYR A 271 9.74 19.95 14.56
CA TYR A 271 10.03 21.17 13.81
C TYR A 271 8.98 22.25 14.10
N PHE A 272 7.70 21.90 14.00
CA PHE A 272 6.62 22.85 14.28
C PHE A 272 6.54 23.24 15.76
N ARG A 273 6.83 22.31 16.70
CA ARG A 273 6.99 22.63 18.14
C ARG A 273 8.14 23.61 18.40
N ASN A 274 9.26 23.48 17.69
CA ASN A 274 10.39 24.40 17.81
C ASN A 274 10.12 25.79 17.19
N THR A 275 9.18 25.89 16.24
CA THR A 275 8.76 27.17 15.65
C THR A 275 7.63 27.87 16.41
N LEU A 276 6.87 27.14 17.24
CA LEU A 276 5.89 27.71 18.15
C LEU A 276 6.60 28.08 19.46
N LYS A 277 6.86 29.38 19.68
CA LYS A 277 7.35 29.88 20.96
C LYS A 277 6.43 29.43 22.10
N GLU A 278 6.91 28.51 22.93
CA GLU A 278 6.41 28.20 24.29
C GLU A 278 4.89 27.98 24.44
N GLY A 279 4.32 27.09 23.63
CA GLY A 279 2.98 26.55 23.89
C GLY A 279 3.04 25.35 24.85
N ASP A 280 2.92 25.62 26.15
CA ASP A 280 2.98 24.64 27.24
C ASP A 280 1.89 23.55 27.12
N MET A 281 2.26 22.27 27.19
CA MET A 281 1.31 21.17 27.41
C MET A 281 1.92 20.08 28.29
N ARG A 282 1.31 19.89 29.46
CA ARG A 282 1.64 18.91 30.50
C ARG A 282 1.62 17.48 29.92
N ILE A 283 2.77 16.81 30.03
CA ILE A 283 2.88 15.37 29.82
C ILE A 283 2.15 14.70 30.99
N HIS A 284 1.07 13.97 30.72
CA HIS A 284 0.55 12.98 31.67
C HIS A 284 1.50 11.79 31.64
N GLU A 285 2.49 11.82 32.52
CA GLU A 285 3.19 10.62 32.99
C GLU A 285 2.18 9.71 33.68
N ASN A 286 1.93 8.53 33.11
CA ASN A 286 1.47 7.38 33.87
C ASN A 286 2.38 6.20 33.50
N LEU A 287 3.60 6.26 34.05
CA LEU A 287 4.42 5.09 34.35
C LEU A 287 4.21 4.76 35.83
N GLN A 288 3.56 3.64 36.11
CA GLN A 288 3.68 2.86 37.35
C GLN A 288 3.47 1.40 36.90
N LEU A 289 4.36 0.43 37.11
CA LEU A 289 5.67 0.30 37.76
C LEU A 289 6.40 -0.81 36.99
#